data_AF-A0AAD5J9G3-F1
#
_entry.id   AF-A0AAD5J9G3-F1
#
_cell.length_a   1.000
_cell.length_b   1.000
_cell.length_c   1.000
_cell.angle_alpha   90.00
_cell.angle_beta   90.00
_cell.angle_gamma   90.00
#
_symmetry.space_group_name_H-M   'P 1'
#
loop_
_entity.id
_entity.type
_entity.pdbx_description
1 polymer ?
#
loop_
_entity_poly.entity_id
_entity_poly.type
_entity_poly.pdbx_seq_one_letter_code
_entity_poly.pdbx_strand_id
1 'polypeptide(L)'
;MSSESEAPVSATLPEEEDPSKSISKKAAKKEAAKQEKLRRRQEVAAATAVSSLSVDEEGRLANNYGDVPLYELQSANKPEGGNWTEAVNGKEWTKVGELTESLKDQEVLIRGRVHTTRPVSSKLTFVVLRQSGFTVQCVVSQKPDSVTKQMVKFVSSLNRESFVDIIGIVSVPGVSIKGASQQVEVQVRKLYCISKAVPNLPINIEDAARSEIEIEKALQEGEQLVRVNQDTRLNYRVLDIRTPANQAIFRIQSWVGAIFREFF
;
A
#
# COMPACT_ATOMS: atom_id res chain seq x y z
N MET A 1 25.37 24.29 -102.73
CA MET A 1 25.42 25.76 -102.73
C MET A 1 25.44 26.18 -101.27
N SER A 2 26.64 26.40 -100.73
CA SER A 2 27.18 27.74 -100.41
C SER A 2 26.57 28.23 -99.07
N SER A 3 27.29 28.59 -98.02
CA SER A 3 28.68 29.02 -97.83
C SER A 3 28.97 29.11 -96.32
N GLU A 4 30.21 28.80 -95.93
CA GLU A 4 31.12 29.52 -94.99
C GLU A 4 30.55 30.72 -94.20
N SER A 5 30.94 31.05 -92.96
CA SER A 5 32.17 30.83 -92.18
C SER A 5 31.97 31.51 -90.80
N GLU A 6 32.56 31.00 -89.70
CA GLU A 6 32.85 31.85 -88.52
C GLU A 6 33.98 31.25 -87.65
N ALA A 7 34.86 32.14 -87.16
CA ALA A 7 35.94 31.94 -86.20
C ALA A 7 36.02 33.23 -85.34
N PRO A 8 36.82 33.36 -84.25
CA PRO A 8 37.51 32.39 -83.40
C PRO A 8 37.31 32.62 -81.86
N VAL A 9 38.07 31.86 -81.07
CA VAL A 9 38.16 31.78 -79.59
C VAL A 9 38.81 33.00 -78.93
N SER A 10 38.36 33.39 -77.72
CA SER A 10 39.20 33.98 -76.66
C SER A 10 38.63 33.68 -75.26
N ALA A 11 39.53 33.38 -74.31
CA ALA A 11 39.25 32.95 -72.95
C ALA A 11 39.55 34.07 -71.93
N THR A 12 38.77 34.21 -70.84
CA THR A 12 39.24 34.39 -69.43
C THR A 12 38.10 34.52 -68.39
N LEU A 13 38.39 33.99 -67.20
CA LEU A 13 37.71 33.85 -65.88
C LEU A 13 37.12 35.15 -65.25
N PRO A 14 36.22 35.15 -64.21
CA PRO A 14 36.42 34.46 -62.92
C PRO A 14 35.19 33.89 -62.15
N GLU A 15 35.46 32.81 -61.40
CA GLU A 15 34.78 32.42 -60.16
C GLU A 15 35.60 32.92 -58.96
N GLU A 16 34.97 33.58 -57.98
CA GLU A 16 35.44 33.63 -56.60
C GLU A 16 34.24 33.59 -55.64
N GLU A 17 34.02 32.45 -54.98
CA GLU A 17 33.19 32.34 -53.77
C GLU A 17 34.09 32.50 -52.52
N ASP A 18 33.66 33.40 -51.63
CA ASP A 18 34.36 33.85 -50.42
C ASP A 18 34.30 32.80 -49.28
N PRO A 19 35.45 32.29 -48.76
CA PRO A 19 35.51 31.19 -47.79
C PRO A 19 35.16 31.60 -46.34
N SER A 20 34.95 32.89 -46.07
CA SER A 20 34.82 33.45 -44.70
C SER A 20 33.49 33.13 -43.97
N LYS A 21 32.38 32.93 -44.69
CA LYS A 21 31.05 32.64 -44.07
C LYS A 21 30.84 31.18 -43.65
N SER A 22 31.61 30.24 -44.18
CA SER A 22 31.48 28.81 -43.88
C SER A 22 32.06 28.43 -42.50
N ILE A 23 33.07 29.17 -42.04
CA ILE A 23 33.82 28.92 -40.80
C ILE A 23 32.99 29.34 -39.57
N SER A 24 32.24 30.44 -39.65
CA SER A 24 31.44 30.99 -38.55
C SER A 24 30.20 30.14 -38.20
N LYS A 25 29.49 29.59 -39.21
CA LYS A 25 28.35 28.67 -38.98
C LYS A 25 28.77 27.34 -38.34
N LYS A 26 30.00 26.88 -38.61
CA LYS A 26 30.54 25.62 -38.07
C LYS A 26 30.94 25.76 -36.60
N ALA A 27 31.43 26.94 -36.19
CA ALA A 27 31.73 27.26 -34.80
C ALA A 27 30.46 27.33 -33.93
N ALA A 28 29.43 28.04 -34.40
CA ALA A 28 28.15 28.16 -33.68
C ALA A 28 27.44 26.80 -33.49
N LYS A 29 27.47 25.93 -34.51
CA LYS A 29 26.90 24.57 -34.42
C LYS A 29 27.65 23.67 -33.44
N LYS A 30 28.97 23.84 -33.31
CA LYS A 30 29.82 23.09 -32.37
C LYS A 30 29.58 23.54 -30.92
N GLU A 31 29.32 24.82 -30.70
CA GLU A 31 29.02 25.36 -29.38
C GLU A 31 27.63 24.96 -28.88
N ALA A 32 26.60 25.02 -29.75
CA ALA A 32 25.26 24.53 -29.44
C ALA A 32 25.26 23.03 -29.07
N ALA A 33 25.99 22.19 -29.83
CA ALA A 33 26.13 20.76 -29.53
C ALA A 33 26.86 20.49 -28.21
N LYS A 34 27.82 21.34 -27.82
CA LYS A 34 28.53 21.24 -26.54
C LYS A 34 27.62 21.62 -25.38
N GLN A 35 26.79 22.65 -25.53
CA GLN A 35 25.81 23.07 -24.51
C GLN A 35 24.71 22.04 -24.30
N GLU A 36 24.19 21.42 -25.37
CA GLU A 36 23.18 20.38 -25.26
C GLU A 36 23.72 19.09 -24.62
N LYS A 37 24.97 18.71 -24.94
CA LYS A 37 25.65 17.60 -24.26
C LYS A 37 25.88 17.87 -22.77
N LEU A 38 26.17 19.13 -22.40
CA LEU A 38 26.32 19.55 -21.01
C LEU A 38 24.98 19.52 -20.26
N ARG A 39 23.90 20.05 -20.87
CA ARG A 39 22.55 19.95 -20.32
C ARG A 39 22.11 18.50 -20.11
N ARG A 40 22.30 17.64 -21.12
CA ARG A 40 21.94 16.22 -21.00
C ARG A 40 22.76 15.50 -19.93
N ARG A 41 24.04 15.86 -19.75
CA ARG A 41 24.88 15.33 -18.66
C ARG A 41 24.44 15.85 -17.29
N GLN A 42 24.01 17.10 -17.18
CA GLN A 42 23.47 17.68 -15.95
C GLN A 42 22.10 17.09 -15.60
N GLU A 43 21.21 16.88 -16.57
CA GLU A 43 19.92 16.21 -16.40
C GLU A 43 20.10 14.75 -15.98
N VAL A 44 21.05 14.02 -16.59
CA VAL A 44 21.40 12.65 -16.17
C VAL A 44 22.02 12.64 -14.77
N ALA A 45 22.95 13.55 -14.46
CA ALA A 45 23.54 13.64 -13.14
C ALA A 45 22.52 14.01 -12.05
N ALA A 46 21.58 14.90 -12.35
CA ALA A 46 20.47 15.25 -11.45
C ALA A 46 19.51 14.07 -11.27
N ALA A 47 19.16 13.35 -12.34
CA ALA A 47 18.34 12.14 -12.26
C ALA A 47 19.03 11.02 -11.47
N THR A 48 20.34 10.84 -11.63
CA THR A 48 21.14 9.88 -10.86
C THR A 48 21.25 10.30 -9.39
N ALA A 49 21.44 11.58 -9.09
CA ALA A 49 21.48 12.10 -7.71
C ALA A 49 20.12 11.98 -7.01
N VAL A 50 19.02 12.27 -7.70
CA VAL A 50 17.65 12.03 -7.18
C VAL A 50 17.41 10.54 -6.97
N SER A 51 17.88 9.69 -7.88
CA SER A 51 17.77 8.24 -7.73
C SER A 51 18.60 7.72 -6.55
N SER A 52 19.82 8.20 -6.31
CA SER A 52 20.62 7.77 -5.17
C SER A 52 20.00 8.21 -3.83
N LEU A 53 19.50 9.44 -3.76
CA LEU A 53 18.78 9.94 -2.57
C LEU A 53 17.50 9.12 -2.30
N SER A 54 16.76 8.75 -3.35
CA SER A 54 15.56 7.91 -3.21
C SER A 54 15.85 6.49 -2.72
N VAL A 55 17.02 5.93 -3.06
CA VAL A 55 17.43 4.59 -2.62
C VAL A 55 17.82 4.59 -1.14
N ASP A 56 18.50 5.64 -0.67
CA ASP A 56 18.86 5.79 0.75
C ASP A 56 17.62 6.05 1.64
N GLU A 57 16.64 6.82 1.16
CA GLU A 57 15.35 7.00 1.85
C GLU A 57 14.49 5.74 1.86
N GLU A 58 14.41 5.00 0.75
CA GLU A 58 13.73 3.70 0.71
C GLU A 58 14.36 2.71 1.71
N GLY A 59 15.68 2.76 1.90
CA GLY A 59 16.39 1.98 2.91
C GLY A 59 16.02 2.34 4.35
N ARG A 60 15.86 3.64 4.67
CA ARG A 60 15.40 4.08 6.01
C ARG A 60 13.94 3.69 6.28
N LEU A 61 13.09 3.79 5.28
CA LEU A 61 11.66 3.47 5.40
C LEU A 61 11.37 1.97 5.38
N ALA A 62 12.35 1.12 5.02
CA ALA A 62 12.24 -0.34 5.08
C ALA A 62 11.88 -0.84 6.50
N ASN A 63 12.30 -0.13 7.54
CA ASN A 63 12.01 -0.49 8.94
C ASN A 63 10.55 -0.24 9.36
N ASN A 64 9.73 0.41 8.52
CA ASN A 64 8.33 0.70 8.81
C ASN A 64 7.38 -0.48 8.52
N TYR A 65 7.89 -1.56 7.93
CA TYR A 65 7.05 -2.72 7.64
C TYR A 65 7.84 -4.03 7.63
N GLY A 66 7.13 -5.15 7.73
CA GLY A 66 7.71 -6.48 7.60
C GLY A 66 7.07 -7.51 8.51
N ASP A 67 7.53 -8.74 8.39
CA ASP A 67 7.21 -9.80 9.34
C ASP A 67 8.06 -9.59 10.61
N VAL A 68 7.43 -9.64 11.79
CA VAL A 68 8.11 -9.47 13.07
C VAL A 68 8.76 -10.79 13.47
N PRO A 69 10.09 -10.83 13.64
CA PRO A 69 10.77 -12.03 14.09
C PRO A 69 10.33 -12.45 15.50
N LEU A 70 10.33 -13.76 15.76
CA LEU A 70 9.91 -14.32 17.04
C LEU A 70 10.73 -13.77 18.23
N TYR A 71 12.02 -13.48 18.03
CA TYR A 71 12.87 -12.96 19.10
C TYR A 71 12.46 -11.54 19.53
N GLU A 72 11.93 -10.70 18.62
CA GLU A 72 11.41 -9.36 18.97
C GLU A 72 10.16 -9.50 19.85
N LEU A 73 9.27 -10.44 19.53
CA LEU A 73 8.06 -10.71 20.31
C LEU A 73 8.36 -11.17 21.75
N GLN A 74 9.42 -11.97 21.92
CA GLN A 74 9.84 -12.48 23.23
C GLN A 74 10.60 -11.44 24.06
N SER A 75 11.16 -10.43 23.40
CA SER A 75 11.98 -9.38 24.01
C SER A 75 11.26 -8.03 24.10
N ALA A 76 9.92 -8.01 23.98
CA ALA A 76 9.10 -6.78 23.97
C ALA A 76 9.34 -5.79 25.12
N ASN A 77 10.02 -6.20 26.19
CA ASN A 77 10.42 -5.35 27.32
C ASN A 77 11.83 -4.74 27.18
N LYS A 78 12.53 -4.95 26.06
CA LYS A 78 13.86 -4.41 25.77
C LYS A 78 13.79 -3.47 24.56
N PRO A 79 14.12 -2.17 24.71
CA PRO A 79 14.10 -1.23 23.59
C PRO A 79 15.11 -1.55 22.48
N GLU A 80 16.11 -2.41 22.75
CA GLU A 80 17.03 -2.95 21.73
C GLU A 80 16.44 -4.10 20.91
N GLY A 81 15.17 -4.45 21.15
CA GLY A 81 14.48 -5.63 20.60
C GLY A 81 14.00 -5.51 19.15
N GLY A 82 14.64 -4.69 18.32
CA GLY A 82 14.36 -4.57 16.89
C GLY A 82 13.32 -3.52 16.48
N ASN A 83 13.08 -3.44 15.17
CA ASN A 83 12.33 -2.35 14.53
C ASN A 83 10.89 -2.25 15.02
N TRP A 84 10.22 -3.38 15.24
CA TRP A 84 8.84 -3.38 15.71
C TRP A 84 8.77 -2.92 17.17
N THR A 85 9.66 -3.44 18.03
CA THR A 85 9.71 -3.07 19.45
C THR A 85 9.94 -1.58 19.63
N GLU A 86 10.91 -1.00 18.90
CA GLU A 86 11.17 0.44 18.92
C GLU A 86 9.95 1.25 18.45
N ALA A 87 9.25 0.78 17.41
CA ALA A 87 8.10 1.48 16.86
C ALA A 87 6.88 1.51 17.79
N VAL A 88 6.66 0.46 18.59
CA VAL A 88 5.52 0.36 19.52
C VAL A 88 5.83 0.85 20.93
N ASN A 89 7.11 0.97 21.30
CA ASN A 89 7.53 1.37 22.64
C ASN A 89 6.95 2.74 23.03
N GLY A 90 6.37 2.81 24.23
CA GLY A 90 5.76 4.03 24.77
C GLY A 90 4.46 4.49 24.09
N LYS A 91 3.91 3.73 23.13
CA LYS A 91 2.62 4.03 22.51
C LYS A 91 1.48 3.30 23.20
N GLU A 92 0.32 3.95 23.28
CA GLU A 92 -0.90 3.35 23.81
C GLU A 92 -1.65 2.58 22.74
N TRP A 93 -2.20 1.41 23.12
CA TRP A 93 -3.03 0.61 22.24
C TRP A 93 -4.45 1.15 22.18
N THR A 94 -4.91 1.49 20.99
CA THR A 94 -6.30 1.86 20.74
C THR A 94 -7.07 0.64 20.24
N LYS A 95 -8.23 0.33 20.82
CA LYS A 95 -9.08 -0.74 20.28
C LYS A 95 -9.74 -0.26 18.99
N VAL A 96 -9.88 -1.15 18.00
CA VAL A 96 -10.60 -0.83 16.75
C VAL A 96 -12.04 -0.37 17.04
N GLY A 97 -12.68 -0.91 18.09
CA GLY A 97 -14.01 -0.48 18.55
C GLY A 97 -14.09 0.98 19.02
N GLU A 98 -12.97 1.57 19.43
CA GLU A 98 -12.87 2.92 20.02
C GLU A 98 -12.44 3.98 18.99
N LEU A 99 -12.18 3.58 17.74
CA LEU A 99 -11.83 4.49 16.65
C LEU A 99 -13.07 5.29 16.21
N THR A 100 -13.08 6.57 16.60
CA THR A 100 -14.17 7.50 16.31
C THR A 100 -13.64 8.79 15.70
N GLU A 101 -14.52 9.67 15.24
CA GLU A 101 -14.16 10.98 14.68
C GLU A 101 -13.39 11.87 15.67
N SER A 102 -13.52 11.65 16.98
CA SER A 102 -12.79 12.39 18.01
C SER A 102 -11.27 12.20 17.94
N LEU A 103 -10.82 11.10 17.34
CA LEU A 103 -9.41 10.79 17.15
C LEU A 103 -8.85 11.31 15.81
N LYS A 104 -9.64 12.08 15.05
CA LYS A 104 -9.19 12.64 13.77
C LYS A 104 -7.84 13.36 13.92
N ASP A 105 -6.96 13.12 12.95
CA ASP A 105 -5.60 13.65 12.87
C ASP A 105 -4.65 13.17 14.00
N GLN A 106 -5.09 12.26 14.87
CA GLN A 106 -4.25 11.63 15.89
C GLN A 106 -3.60 10.34 15.36
N GLU A 107 -2.37 10.09 15.82
CA GLU A 107 -1.67 8.83 15.56
C GLU A 107 -2.14 7.76 16.55
N VAL A 108 -2.57 6.61 16.02
CA VAL A 108 -3.07 5.47 16.80
C VAL A 108 -2.21 4.24 16.54
N LEU A 109 -2.06 3.40 17.56
CA LEU A 109 -1.49 2.06 17.46
C LEU A 109 -2.61 1.04 17.66
N ILE A 110 -2.91 0.29 16.61
CA ILE A 110 -4.01 -0.68 16.59
C ILE A 110 -3.49 -2.06 16.22
N ARG A 111 -4.17 -3.10 16.73
CA ARG A 111 -3.83 -4.51 16.50
C ARG A 111 -5.06 -5.29 16.10
N GLY A 112 -4.94 -6.11 15.08
CA GLY A 112 -6.07 -6.90 14.59
C GLY A 112 -5.69 -7.91 13.52
N ARG A 113 -6.71 -8.56 12.97
CA ARG A 113 -6.57 -9.48 11.86
C ARG A 113 -6.91 -8.78 10.54
N VAL A 114 -6.10 -9.04 9.52
CA VAL A 114 -6.42 -8.66 8.14
C VAL A 114 -7.69 -9.41 7.71
N HIS A 115 -8.81 -8.73 7.58
CA HIS A 115 -10.07 -9.33 7.18
C HIS A 115 -10.13 -9.51 5.66
N THR A 116 -9.85 -8.42 4.96
CA THR A 116 -9.70 -8.36 3.51
C THR A 116 -8.59 -7.39 3.13
N THR A 117 -8.00 -7.64 1.97
CA THR A 117 -7.01 -6.78 1.32
C THR A 117 -7.50 -6.52 -0.09
N ARG A 118 -7.58 -5.25 -0.48
CA ARG A 118 -7.99 -4.81 -1.82
C ARG A 118 -6.89 -3.93 -2.42
N PRO A 119 -5.98 -4.51 -3.21
CA PRO A 119 -5.04 -3.74 -4.01
C PRO A 119 -5.79 -2.95 -5.08
N VAL A 120 -5.54 -1.65 -5.18
CA VAL A 120 -6.16 -0.78 -6.20
C VAL A 120 -5.15 -0.37 -7.26
N SER A 121 -3.91 -0.09 -6.84
CA SER A 121 -2.79 0.13 -7.74
C SER A 121 -1.49 -0.28 -7.08
N SER A 122 -0.38 -0.24 -7.81
CA SER A 122 0.95 -0.44 -7.20
C SER A 122 1.32 0.60 -6.12
N LYS A 123 0.52 1.66 -5.97
CA LYS A 123 0.73 2.77 -5.02
C LYS A 123 -0.38 2.88 -3.98
N LEU A 124 -1.43 2.07 -4.05
CA LEU A 124 -2.60 2.16 -3.17
C LEU A 124 -3.21 0.80 -2.91
N THR A 125 -3.34 0.46 -1.64
CA THR A 125 -4.03 -0.75 -1.18
C THR A 125 -4.88 -0.42 0.03
N PHE A 126 -6.12 -0.92 0.03
CA PHE A 126 -7.01 -0.87 1.18
C PHE A 126 -6.94 -2.19 1.95
N VAL A 127 -6.93 -2.11 3.27
CA VAL A 127 -6.97 -3.26 4.17
C VAL A 127 -8.09 -3.05 5.16
N VAL A 128 -8.99 -4.02 5.31
CA VAL A 128 -9.95 -4.00 6.42
C VAL A 128 -9.33 -4.73 7.59
N LEU A 129 -9.07 -4.01 8.69
CA LEU A 129 -8.56 -4.60 9.93
C LEU A 129 -9.74 -4.94 10.83
N ARG A 130 -9.75 -6.15 11.39
CA ARG A 130 -10.79 -6.65 12.28
C ARG A 130 -10.25 -6.96 13.67
N GLN A 131 -10.94 -6.48 14.69
CA GLN A 131 -10.65 -6.82 16.08
C GLN A 131 -11.97 -6.99 16.84
N SER A 132 -12.17 -8.13 17.50
CA SER A 132 -13.23 -8.27 18.51
C SER A 132 -14.66 -7.97 18.01
N GLY A 133 -14.95 -8.17 16.73
CA GLY A 133 -16.26 -7.90 16.10
C GLY A 133 -16.35 -6.54 15.39
N PHE A 134 -15.38 -5.65 15.59
CA PHE A 134 -15.29 -4.34 14.94
C PHE A 134 -14.31 -4.39 13.78
N THR A 135 -14.56 -3.55 12.78
CA THR A 135 -13.72 -3.41 11.59
C THR A 135 -13.45 -1.93 11.29
N VAL A 136 -12.24 -1.65 10.79
CA VAL A 136 -11.83 -0.32 10.31
C VAL A 136 -11.09 -0.45 8.98
N GLN A 137 -11.32 0.50 8.09
CA GLN A 137 -10.59 0.60 6.83
C GLN A 137 -9.22 1.26 7.06
N CYS A 138 -8.16 0.57 6.65
CA CYS A 138 -6.79 1.07 6.65
C CYS A 138 -6.38 1.39 5.22
N VAL A 139 -5.88 2.60 5.00
CA VAL A 139 -5.46 3.11 3.69
C VAL A 139 -3.94 3.12 3.63
N VAL A 140 -3.37 2.31 2.72
CA VAL A 140 -1.93 2.25 2.48
C VAL A 140 -1.64 2.87 1.13
N SER A 141 -1.23 4.13 1.14
CA SER A 141 -0.93 4.90 -0.07
C SER A 141 0.52 5.36 -0.07
N GLN A 142 1.20 5.24 -1.22
CA GLN A 142 2.58 5.69 -1.38
C GLN A 142 2.69 7.18 -1.04
N LYS A 143 3.59 7.51 -0.11
CA LYS A 143 3.92 8.87 0.31
C LYS A 143 5.44 8.97 0.45
N PRO A 144 6.12 9.96 -0.17
CA PRO A 144 7.58 10.05 -0.20
C PRO A 144 8.23 9.86 1.17
N ASP A 145 7.68 10.49 2.21
CA ASP A 145 8.32 10.57 3.52
C ASP A 145 7.86 9.48 4.52
N SER A 146 6.97 8.56 4.12
CA SER A 146 6.40 7.59 5.07
C SER A 146 6.15 6.19 4.54
N VAL A 147 5.60 6.06 3.32
CA VAL A 147 5.13 4.77 2.79
C VAL A 147 5.73 4.55 1.40
N THR A 148 6.64 3.58 1.31
CA THR A 148 7.29 3.22 0.04
C THR A 148 6.37 2.36 -0.84
N LYS A 149 6.67 2.29 -2.14
CA LYS A 149 5.98 1.37 -3.06
C LYS A 149 6.15 -0.09 -2.63
N GLN A 150 7.31 -0.42 -2.05
CA GLN A 150 7.60 -1.77 -1.54
C GLN A 150 6.73 -2.12 -0.33
N MET A 151 6.48 -1.16 0.57
CA MET A 151 5.53 -1.32 1.68
C MET A 151 4.12 -1.63 1.15
N VAL A 152 3.62 -0.87 0.17
CA VAL A 152 2.31 -1.13 -0.45
C VAL A 152 2.25 -2.55 -1.02
N LYS A 153 3.31 -3.00 -1.71
CA LYS A 153 3.41 -4.37 -2.24
C LYS A 153 3.42 -5.42 -1.13
N PHE A 154 4.16 -5.21 -0.05
CA PHE A 154 4.19 -6.10 1.11
C PHE A 154 2.80 -6.25 1.71
N VAL A 155 2.13 -5.14 2.02
CA VAL A 155 0.78 -5.16 2.61
C VAL A 155 -0.23 -5.84 1.68
N SER A 156 -0.12 -5.61 0.37
CA SER A 156 -0.97 -6.26 -0.64
C SER A 156 -0.80 -7.78 -0.68
N SER A 157 0.34 -8.30 -0.21
CA SER A 157 0.66 -9.73 -0.19
C SER A 157 0.27 -10.43 1.13
N LEU A 158 -0.29 -9.70 2.09
CA LEU A 158 -0.71 -10.28 3.36
C LEU A 158 -1.93 -11.19 3.17
N ASN A 159 -1.83 -12.38 3.74
CA ASN A 159 -2.92 -13.36 3.72
C ASN A 159 -4.05 -12.93 4.66
N ARG A 160 -5.30 -13.28 4.30
CA ARG A 160 -6.46 -13.10 5.18
C ARG A 160 -6.20 -13.80 6.52
N GLU A 161 -6.72 -13.21 7.59
CA GLU A 161 -6.52 -13.60 8.98
C GLU A 161 -5.10 -13.44 9.55
N SER A 162 -4.14 -12.89 8.79
CA SER A 162 -2.83 -12.49 9.32
C SER A 162 -3.00 -11.46 10.43
N PHE A 163 -2.26 -11.63 11.52
CA PHE A 163 -2.33 -10.77 12.69
C PHE A 163 -1.28 -9.68 12.58
N VAL A 164 -1.71 -8.42 12.61
CA VAL A 164 -0.88 -7.27 12.29
C VAL A 164 -1.06 -6.15 13.31
N ASP A 165 0.01 -5.37 13.46
CA ASP A 165 0.03 -4.10 14.18
C ASP A 165 0.18 -2.97 13.18
N ILE A 166 -0.62 -1.93 13.36
CA ILE A 166 -0.67 -0.78 12.46
C ILE A 166 -0.50 0.48 13.30
N ILE A 167 0.45 1.31 12.86
CA ILE A 167 0.60 2.70 13.33
C ILE A 167 0.16 3.59 12.18
N GLY A 168 -0.80 4.47 12.44
CA GLY A 168 -1.34 5.35 11.41
C GLY A 168 -2.10 6.52 11.99
N ILE A 169 -2.48 7.45 11.12
CA ILE A 169 -3.23 8.65 11.47
C ILE A 169 -4.70 8.44 11.14
N VAL A 170 -5.60 8.74 12.07
CA VAL A 170 -7.04 8.63 11.82
C VAL A 170 -7.50 9.75 10.90
N SER A 171 -8.24 9.42 9.85
CA SER A 171 -8.86 10.37 8.92
C SER A 171 -10.35 10.10 8.78
N VAL A 172 -11.15 11.15 8.62
CA VAL A 172 -12.60 11.04 8.39
C VAL A 172 -12.87 11.20 6.90
N PRO A 173 -13.38 10.17 6.19
CA PRO A 173 -13.73 10.29 4.78
C PRO A 173 -14.98 11.15 4.59
N GLY A 174 -15.09 11.84 3.46
CA GLY A 174 -16.27 12.65 3.13
C GLY A 174 -17.53 11.84 2.78
N VAL A 175 -17.38 10.51 2.61
CA VAL A 175 -18.47 9.58 2.30
C VAL A 175 -18.48 8.48 3.35
N SER A 176 -19.67 8.10 3.82
CA SER A 176 -19.85 7.01 4.80
C SER A 176 -19.26 5.69 4.30
N ILE A 177 -18.58 4.99 5.22
CA ILE A 177 -17.93 3.71 4.95
C ILE A 177 -18.96 2.59 5.10
N LYS A 178 -19.23 1.85 4.01
CA LYS A 178 -20.16 0.70 4.02
C LYS A 178 -19.49 -0.63 4.40
N GLY A 179 -18.19 -0.76 4.16
CA GLY A 179 -17.44 -2.02 4.31
C GLY A 179 -16.80 -2.24 5.68
N ALA A 180 -17.01 -1.32 6.63
CA ALA A 180 -16.43 -1.38 7.96
C ALA A 180 -17.43 -0.87 9.00
N SER A 181 -17.31 -1.33 10.25
CA SER A 181 -18.16 -0.85 11.34
C SER A 181 -17.83 0.59 11.72
N GLN A 182 -16.55 0.95 11.68
CA GLN A 182 -16.11 2.32 11.97
C GLN A 182 -16.27 3.23 10.77
N GLN A 183 -16.70 4.47 11.03
CA GLN A 183 -16.88 5.54 10.03
C GLN A 183 -15.63 6.42 9.86
N VAL A 184 -14.48 5.94 10.33
CA VAL A 184 -13.17 6.56 10.13
C VAL A 184 -12.24 5.61 9.41
N GLU A 185 -11.19 6.15 8.81
CA GLU A 185 -10.12 5.41 8.17
C GLU A 185 -8.81 5.61 8.92
N VAL A 186 -7.88 4.67 8.79
CA VAL A 186 -6.51 4.80 9.31
C VAL A 186 -5.54 4.92 8.15
N GLN A 187 -4.91 6.09 8.01
CA GLN A 187 -3.85 6.35 7.06
C GLN A 187 -2.55 5.72 7.59
N VAL A 188 -2.19 4.55 7.04
CA VAL A 188 -1.10 3.73 7.57
C VAL A 188 0.25 4.43 7.37
N ARG A 189 1.07 4.45 8.43
CA ARG A 189 2.47 4.89 8.40
C ARG A 189 3.44 3.74 8.60
N LYS A 190 3.11 2.80 9.50
CA LYS A 190 3.88 1.58 9.75
C LYS A 190 2.95 0.38 9.85
N LEU A 191 3.38 -0.78 9.37
CA LEU A 191 2.60 -2.02 9.47
C LEU A 191 3.51 -3.23 9.69
N TYR A 192 3.33 -3.90 10.80
CA TYR A 192 4.12 -5.06 11.19
C TYR A 192 3.25 -6.31 11.26
N CYS A 193 3.69 -7.38 10.59
CA CYS A 193 3.00 -8.66 10.60
C CYS A 193 3.52 -9.52 11.75
N ILE A 194 2.72 -9.66 12.80
CA ILE A 194 3.04 -10.40 14.02
C ILE A 194 2.93 -11.90 13.79
N SER A 195 1.90 -12.31 13.05
CA SER A 195 1.67 -13.71 12.72
C SER A 195 1.01 -13.80 11.35
N LYS A 196 1.79 -14.25 10.37
CA LYS A 196 1.32 -14.45 9.01
C LYS A 196 0.42 -15.67 8.95
N ALA A 197 -0.80 -15.50 8.41
CA ALA A 197 -1.71 -16.61 8.21
C ALA A 197 -1.28 -17.46 7.01
N VAL A 198 -1.75 -18.71 6.96
CA VAL A 198 -1.62 -19.55 5.77
C VAL A 198 -2.45 -18.96 4.61
N PRO A 199 -2.00 -19.06 3.35
CA PRO A 199 -2.72 -18.47 2.21
C PRO A 199 -4.12 -19.06 2.00
N ASN A 200 -4.25 -20.37 2.15
CA ASN A 200 -5.49 -21.10 1.93
C ASN A 200 -6.12 -21.43 3.28
N LEU A 201 -7.11 -20.63 3.70
CA LEU A 201 -7.86 -20.90 4.91
C LEU A 201 -8.89 -22.01 4.65
N PRO A 202 -9.10 -22.96 5.59
CA PRO A 202 -10.08 -24.03 5.41
C PRO A 202 -11.52 -23.54 5.42
N ILE A 203 -11.79 -22.40 6.09
CA ILE A 203 -13.04 -21.65 5.98
C ILE A 203 -12.74 -20.16 5.91
N ASN A 204 -13.51 -19.40 5.11
CA ASN A 204 -13.47 -17.95 5.14
C ASN A 204 -14.42 -17.42 6.21
N ILE A 205 -13.97 -16.39 6.94
CA ILE A 205 -14.78 -15.77 7.99
C ILE A 205 -16.04 -15.09 7.43
N GLU A 206 -15.95 -14.50 6.23
CA GLU A 206 -17.10 -13.87 5.57
C GLU A 206 -18.18 -14.89 5.20
N ASP A 207 -17.78 -15.99 4.54
CA ASP A 207 -18.72 -17.05 4.16
C ASP A 207 -19.37 -17.68 5.39
N ALA A 208 -18.62 -17.87 6.47
CA ALA A 208 -19.13 -18.40 7.75
C ALA A 208 -19.97 -17.39 8.56
N ALA A 209 -19.90 -16.09 8.23
CA ALA A 209 -20.64 -15.03 8.91
C ALA A 209 -21.98 -14.69 8.22
N ARG A 210 -22.19 -15.12 6.97
CA ARG A 210 -23.45 -14.88 6.25
C ARG A 210 -24.61 -15.61 6.92
N SER A 211 -25.77 -14.95 6.90
CA SER A 211 -27.02 -15.56 7.35
C SER A 211 -27.64 -16.42 6.25
N GLU A 212 -28.47 -17.41 6.65
CA GLU A 212 -29.24 -18.21 5.69
C GLU A 212 -30.16 -17.33 4.82
N ILE A 213 -30.74 -16.27 5.41
CA ILE A 213 -31.59 -15.31 4.71
C ILE A 213 -30.81 -14.61 3.57
N GLU A 214 -29.56 -14.21 3.81
CA GLU A 214 -28.71 -13.60 2.78
C GLU A 214 -28.35 -14.60 1.67
N ILE A 215 -28.09 -15.86 2.02
CA ILE A 215 -27.77 -16.91 1.05
C ILE A 215 -29.00 -17.24 0.18
N GLU A 216 -30.18 -17.36 0.78
CA GLU A 216 -31.44 -17.60 0.08
C GLU A 216 -31.79 -16.44 -0.86
N LYS A 217 -31.60 -15.20 -0.40
CA LYS A 217 -31.82 -14.01 -1.23
C LYS A 217 -30.86 -13.96 -2.42
N ALA A 218 -29.57 -14.21 -2.20
CA ALA A 218 -28.59 -14.26 -3.29
C ALA A 218 -28.94 -15.36 -4.30
N LEU A 219 -29.40 -16.53 -3.83
CA LEU A 219 -29.85 -17.62 -4.68
C LEU A 219 -31.07 -17.22 -5.54
N GLN A 220 -32.03 -16.47 -4.99
CA GLN A 220 -33.16 -15.91 -5.74
C GLN A 220 -32.72 -14.90 -6.80
N GLU A 221 -31.65 -14.14 -6.51
CA GLU A 221 -31.02 -13.19 -7.44
C GLU A 221 -30.08 -13.88 -8.46
N GLY A 222 -29.94 -15.22 -8.39
CA GLY A 222 -29.13 -16.03 -9.29
C GLY A 222 -27.65 -16.13 -8.91
N GLU A 223 -27.26 -15.65 -7.73
CA GLU A 223 -25.89 -15.72 -7.20
C GLU A 223 -25.75 -16.88 -6.21
N GLN A 224 -24.99 -17.91 -6.58
CA GLN A 224 -24.68 -19.03 -5.69
C GLN A 224 -23.52 -18.66 -4.74
N LEU A 225 -23.86 -18.25 -3.53
CA LEU A 225 -22.87 -18.02 -2.48
C LEU A 225 -22.39 -19.35 -1.85
N VAL A 226 -21.14 -19.33 -1.37
CA VAL A 226 -20.57 -20.46 -0.62
C VAL A 226 -21.22 -20.52 0.77
N ARG A 227 -21.76 -21.70 1.10
CA ARG A 227 -22.32 -22.02 2.42
C ARG A 227 -21.34 -22.89 3.20
N VAL A 228 -21.03 -22.50 4.43
CA VAL A 228 -20.14 -23.28 5.31
C VAL A 228 -20.98 -24.18 6.22
N ASN A 229 -20.97 -25.48 5.96
CA ASN A 229 -21.75 -26.46 6.72
C ASN A 229 -21.29 -26.60 8.17
N GLN A 230 -22.20 -27.01 9.05
CA GLN A 230 -21.95 -27.13 10.48
C GLN A 230 -20.73 -27.99 10.81
N ASP A 231 -20.58 -29.16 10.18
CA ASP A 231 -19.44 -30.05 10.41
C ASP A 231 -18.10 -29.36 10.09
N THR A 232 -18.05 -28.59 9.01
CA THR A 232 -16.84 -27.83 8.63
C THR A 232 -16.55 -26.73 9.65
N ARG A 233 -17.58 -26.03 10.13
CA ARG A 233 -17.44 -25.01 11.17
C ARG A 233 -16.94 -25.60 12.48
N LEU A 234 -17.41 -26.78 12.86
CA LEU A 234 -16.97 -27.50 14.07
C LEU A 234 -15.53 -28.03 13.93
N ASN A 235 -15.17 -28.59 12.77
CA ASN A 235 -13.80 -29.04 12.51
C ASN A 235 -12.80 -27.87 12.56
N TYR A 236 -13.20 -26.67 12.13
CA TYR A 236 -12.38 -25.46 12.15
C TYR A 236 -12.89 -24.42 13.14
N ARG A 237 -13.30 -24.87 14.34
CA ARG A 237 -13.97 -24.02 15.34
C ARG A 237 -13.17 -22.78 15.72
N VAL A 238 -11.83 -22.85 15.72
CA VAL A 238 -10.95 -21.70 16.02
C VAL A 238 -11.12 -20.54 15.04
N LEU A 239 -11.46 -20.82 13.78
CA LEU A 239 -11.79 -19.79 12.79
C LEU A 239 -13.26 -19.38 12.95
N ASP A 240 -14.16 -20.34 13.11
CA ASP A 240 -15.59 -20.08 13.20
C ASP A 240 -15.96 -19.17 14.39
N ILE A 241 -15.34 -19.36 15.56
CA ILE A 241 -15.58 -18.49 16.72
C ILE A 241 -15.20 -17.03 16.48
N ARG A 242 -14.45 -16.73 15.42
CA ARG A 242 -14.05 -15.36 15.07
C ARG A 242 -15.14 -14.62 14.30
N THR A 243 -16.21 -15.28 13.84
CA THR A 243 -17.32 -14.58 13.20
C THR A 243 -17.98 -13.61 14.18
N PRO A 244 -18.50 -12.46 13.71
CA PRO A 244 -19.12 -11.47 14.59
C PRO A 244 -20.25 -12.06 15.45
N ALA A 245 -21.09 -12.92 14.87
CA ALA A 245 -22.18 -13.59 15.59
C ALA A 245 -21.68 -14.49 16.72
N ASN A 246 -20.67 -15.35 16.48
CA ASN A 246 -20.10 -16.18 17.54
C ASN A 246 -19.45 -15.35 18.65
N GLN A 247 -18.72 -14.28 18.29
CA GLN A 247 -18.14 -13.36 19.27
C GLN A 247 -19.21 -12.73 20.16
N ALA A 248 -20.34 -12.31 19.59
CA ALA A 248 -21.46 -11.76 20.34
C ALA A 248 -22.13 -12.81 21.25
N ILE A 249 -22.42 -14.01 20.72
CA ILE A 249 -23.04 -15.12 21.47
C ILE A 249 -22.22 -15.45 22.72
N PHE A 250 -20.91 -15.66 22.59
CA PHE A 250 -20.07 -16.03 23.72
C PHE A 250 -19.87 -14.90 24.73
N ARG A 251 -19.87 -13.63 24.28
CA ARG A 251 -19.87 -12.49 25.20
C ARG A 251 -21.16 -12.44 26.01
N ILE A 252 -22.32 -12.51 25.36
CA ILE A 252 -23.62 -12.50 26.03
C ILE A 252 -23.71 -13.67 27.02
N GLN A 253 -23.31 -14.88 26.61
CA GLN A 253 -23.27 -16.04 27.49
C GLN A 253 -22.38 -15.81 28.73
N SER A 254 -21.21 -15.19 28.55
CA SER A 254 -20.32 -14.85 29.66
C SER A 254 -20.96 -13.83 30.62
N TRP A 255 -21.64 -12.81 30.07
CA TRP A 255 -22.37 -11.82 30.86
C TRP A 255 -23.52 -12.42 31.67
N VAL A 256 -24.29 -13.34 31.10
CA VAL A 256 -25.34 -14.07 31.83
C VAL A 256 -24.76 -14.77 33.06
N GLY A 257 -23.64 -15.46 32.90
CA GLY A 257 -22.96 -16.13 34.01
C GLY A 257 -22.37 -15.16 35.04
N ALA A 258 -21.86 -14.00 34.61
CA ALA A 258 -21.33 -12.98 35.50
C ALA A 258 -22.43 -12.34 36.37
N ILE A 259 -23.52 -11.90 35.74
CA ILE A 259 -24.66 -11.29 36.42
C ILE A 259 -25.30 -12.27 37.41
N PHE A 260 -25.41 -13.56 37.03
CA PHE A 260 -25.93 -14.58 37.94
C PHE A 260 -25.10 -14.70 39.22
N ARG A 261 -23.76 -14.68 39.12
CA ARG A 261 -22.85 -14.74 40.29
C ARG A 261 -22.76 -13.45 41.09
N GLU A 262 -23.09 -12.31 40.49
CA GLU A 262 -23.11 -11.03 41.18
C GLU A 262 -24.39 -10.88 42.02
N PHE A 263 -25.50 -11.43 41.53
CA PHE A 263 -26.80 -11.32 42.18
C PHE A 263 -27.04 -12.37 43.28
N PHE A 264 -26.60 -13.62 43.06
CA PHE A 264 -26.76 -14.75 44.00
C PHE A 264 -25.45 -15.09 44.68
#